data_AF-A0A3N5YNB6-F1
#
_entry.id   AF-A0A3N5YNB6-F1
#
_cell.length_a   1.000
_cell.length_b   1.000
_cell.length_c   1.000
_cell.angle_alpha   90.00
_cell.angle_beta   90.00
_cell.angle_gamma   90.00
#
_symmetry.space_group_name_H-M   'P 1'
#
loop_
_entity.id
_entity.type
_entity.pdbx_description
1 polymer ?
#
loop_
_entity_poly.entity_id
_entity_poly.type
_entity_poly.pdbx_seq_one_letter_code
_entity_poly.pdbx_strand_id
1 'polypeptide(L)'
;MKPFDYYSKPQTSYPNKKDYITSYVYDKGVVLWSGPTWEKNKAELKEEYPNALIQEVLDEEGYKAHQKQYGEETHKLHEEFVNDLFEDYGVTDNPKRFKCFGLAWEQGHAYGLEEVYNKFDDLVELIRTLDEPAQGT
;
A
#
# COMPACT_ATOMS: atom_id res chain seq x y z
N MET A 1 -0.72 -20.49 7.29
CA MET A 1 -0.87 -19.19 6.57
C MET A 1 -1.20 -19.35 5.08
N LYS A 2 -1.63 -18.25 4.40
CA LYS A 2 -1.73 -18.14 2.92
C LYS A 2 -0.36 -17.81 2.31
N PRO A 3 -0.16 -17.89 0.98
CA PRO A 3 1.11 -17.49 0.34
C PRO A 3 1.43 -16.01 0.56
N PHE A 4 2.69 -15.63 0.73
CA PHE A 4 3.10 -14.22 0.97
C PHE A 4 2.64 -13.24 -0.12
N ASP A 5 2.55 -13.73 -1.36
CA ASP A 5 2.03 -12.98 -2.50
C ASP A 5 0.57 -12.54 -2.31
N TYR A 6 -0.24 -13.30 -1.56
CA TYR A 6 -1.63 -12.93 -1.27
C TYR A 6 -1.70 -11.65 -0.44
N TYR A 7 -0.85 -11.51 0.58
CA TYR A 7 -0.88 -10.37 1.49
C TYR A 7 -0.17 -9.13 0.94
N SER A 8 0.77 -9.31 0.00
CA SER A 8 1.59 -8.22 -0.56
C SER A 8 1.05 -7.61 -1.86
N LYS A 9 0.01 -8.22 -2.46
CA LYS A 9 -0.56 -7.80 -3.75
C LYS A 9 -2.02 -7.37 -3.60
N PRO A 10 -2.29 -6.11 -3.19
CA PRO A 10 -3.65 -5.59 -3.21
C PRO A 10 -4.21 -5.63 -4.64
N GLN A 11 -5.51 -5.90 -4.75
CA GLN A 11 -6.27 -5.87 -6.00
C GLN A 11 -6.49 -4.42 -6.47
N THR A 12 -6.68 -3.49 -5.52
CA THR A 12 -6.76 -2.05 -5.81
C THR A 12 -5.37 -1.55 -6.21
N SER A 13 -5.28 -0.92 -7.37
CA SER A 13 -4.04 -0.31 -7.85
C SER A 13 -3.62 0.87 -6.97
N TYR A 14 -2.32 1.13 -6.90
CA TYR A 14 -1.82 2.31 -6.20
C TYR A 14 -2.34 3.61 -6.86
N PRO A 15 -2.97 4.52 -6.11
CA PRO A 15 -3.51 5.76 -6.65
C PRO A 15 -2.39 6.75 -6.96
N ASN A 16 -1.98 6.82 -8.23
CA ASN A 16 -1.01 7.84 -8.65
C ASN A 16 -1.72 9.17 -8.83
N LYS A 17 -1.28 10.20 -8.10
CA LYS A 17 -1.89 11.54 -8.13
C LYS A 17 -2.01 12.12 -9.55
N LYS A 18 -1.07 11.80 -10.45
CA LYS A 18 -1.08 12.31 -11.84
C LYS A 18 -2.29 11.82 -12.65
N ASP A 19 -2.82 10.65 -12.33
CA ASP A 19 -3.97 10.06 -13.04
C ASP A 19 -5.28 10.82 -12.77
N TYR A 20 -5.27 11.67 -11.74
CA TYR A 20 -6.40 12.50 -11.31
C TYR A 20 -6.27 13.97 -11.76
N ILE A 21 -5.24 14.30 -12.55
CA ILE A 21 -5.04 15.66 -13.04
C ILE A 21 -5.51 15.76 -14.48
N THR A 22 -6.48 16.64 -14.71
CA THR A 22 -6.95 17.02 -16.04
C THR A 22 -6.41 18.40 -16.38
N SER A 23 -5.78 18.51 -17.54
CA SER A 23 -5.37 19.77 -18.14
C SER A 23 -6.52 20.33 -18.97
N TYR A 24 -6.82 21.61 -18.78
CA TYR A 24 -7.78 22.38 -19.55
C TYR A 24 -7.06 23.52 -20.26
N VAL A 25 -7.29 23.65 -21.57
CA VAL A 25 -6.71 24.67 -22.42
C VAL A 25 -7.81 25.62 -22.87
N TYR A 26 -7.68 26.91 -22.53
CA TYR A 26 -8.67 27.93 -22.82
C TYR A 26 -8.10 29.01 -23.75
N ASP A 27 -8.86 29.42 -24.75
CA ASP A 27 -8.64 30.68 -25.47
C ASP A 27 -9.92 31.53 -25.45
N LYS A 28 -9.80 32.78 -25.01
CA LYS A 28 -10.92 33.74 -24.89
C LYS A 28 -12.18 33.16 -24.20
N GLY A 29 -11.97 32.31 -23.19
CA GLY A 29 -13.05 31.68 -22.41
C GLY A 29 -13.68 30.42 -23.04
N VAL A 30 -13.18 29.95 -24.18
CA VAL A 30 -13.61 28.70 -24.82
C VAL A 30 -12.58 27.61 -24.53
N VAL A 31 -13.05 26.43 -24.12
CA VAL A 31 -12.18 25.24 -23.97
C VAL A 31 -11.80 24.75 -25.38
N LEU A 32 -10.51 24.82 -25.70
CA LEU A 32 -9.96 24.28 -26.94
C LEU A 32 -9.64 22.79 -26.82
N TRP A 33 -9.18 22.38 -25.65
CA TRP A 33 -8.82 20.99 -25.35
C TRP A 33 -8.92 20.73 -23.85
N SER A 34 -9.29 19.51 -23.50
CA SER A 34 -9.21 19.01 -22.13
C SER A 34 -8.83 17.53 -22.15
N GLY A 35 -7.92 17.12 -21.28
CA GLY A 35 -7.48 15.73 -21.21
C GLY A 35 -6.52 15.48 -20.05
N PRO A 36 -6.20 14.21 -19.77
CA PRO A 36 -5.31 13.85 -18.69
C PRO A 36 -3.86 14.27 -18.96
N THR A 37 -3.10 14.55 -17.90
CA THR A 37 -1.71 15.02 -18.03
C THR A 37 -0.73 14.01 -18.61
N TRP A 38 -1.08 12.72 -18.65
CA TRP A 38 -0.27 11.67 -19.27
C TRP A 38 -0.46 11.61 -20.80
N GLU A 39 -1.53 12.22 -21.35
CA GLU A 39 -1.76 12.28 -22.80
C GLU A 39 -0.93 13.40 -23.43
N LYS A 40 -0.94 14.59 -22.81
CA LYS A 40 -0.13 15.73 -23.21
C LYS A 40 0.38 16.45 -21.97
N ASN A 41 1.69 16.69 -21.94
CA ASN A 41 2.29 17.49 -20.88
C ASN A 41 2.13 18.99 -21.17
N LYS A 42 2.35 19.81 -20.14
CA LYS A 42 2.18 21.26 -20.22
C LYS A 42 3.08 21.95 -21.27
N ALA A 43 4.24 21.39 -21.59
CA ALA A 43 5.11 21.95 -22.62
C ALA A 43 4.54 21.72 -24.02
N GLU A 44 4.04 20.51 -24.30
CA GLU A 44 3.37 20.17 -25.57
C GLU A 44 2.13 21.05 -25.79
N LEU A 45 1.33 21.24 -24.74
CA LEU A 45 0.15 22.12 -24.80
C LEU A 45 0.53 23.59 -25.07
N LYS A 46 1.68 24.06 -24.58
CA LYS A 46 2.18 25.41 -24.87
C LYS A 46 2.70 25.55 -26.29
N GLU A 47 3.23 24.48 -26.88
CA GLU A 47 3.67 24.49 -28.28
C GLU A 47 2.46 24.51 -29.23
N GLU A 48 1.44 23.69 -28.96
CA GLU A 48 0.21 23.64 -29.77
C GLU A 48 -0.67 24.89 -29.59
N TYR A 49 -0.75 25.42 -28.37
CA TYR A 49 -1.62 26.55 -28.01
C TYR A 49 -0.83 27.67 -27.31
N PRO A 50 0.05 28.40 -28.04
CA PRO A 50 1.01 29.32 -27.45
C PRO A 50 0.41 30.51 -26.69
N ASN A 51 -0.83 30.89 -27.03
CA ASN A 51 -1.53 32.01 -26.41
C ASN A 51 -2.66 31.58 -25.46
N ALA A 52 -2.86 30.26 -25.28
CA ALA A 52 -3.94 29.74 -24.46
C ALA A 52 -3.56 29.71 -22.97
N LEU A 53 -4.57 29.87 -22.12
CA LEU A 53 -4.46 29.62 -20.69
C LEU A 53 -4.53 28.10 -20.44
N ILE A 54 -3.52 27.55 -19.77
CA ILE A 54 -3.50 26.13 -19.39
C ILE A 54 -3.71 26.03 -17.88
N GLN A 55 -4.77 25.34 -17.47
CA GLN A 55 -5.12 25.06 -16.09
C GLN A 55 -5.08 23.56 -15.83
N GLU A 56 -4.34 23.13 -14.82
CA GLU A 56 -4.38 21.75 -14.33
C GLU A 56 -5.32 21.69 -13.13
N VAL A 57 -6.30 20.81 -13.20
CA VAL A 57 -7.30 20.61 -12.14
C VAL A 57 -7.17 19.19 -11.63
N LEU A 58 -7.01 19.06 -10.31
CA LEU A 58 -6.98 17.79 -9.61
C LEU A 58 -8.41 17.41 -9.21
N ASP A 59 -8.83 16.20 -9.57
CA ASP A 59 -9.98 15.54 -8.95
C ASP A 59 -9.60 15.06 -7.54
N GLU A 60 -9.70 15.98 -6.57
CA GLU A 60 -9.36 15.70 -5.18
C GLU A 60 -10.25 14.63 -4.55
N GLU A 61 -11.54 14.61 -4.90
CA GLU A 61 -12.51 13.68 -4.33
C GLU A 61 -12.26 12.27 -4.85
N GLY A 62 -12.09 12.10 -6.17
CA GLY A 62 -11.74 10.83 -6.77
C GLY A 62 -10.40 10.30 -6.27
N TYR A 63 -9.38 11.17 -6.15
CA TYR A 63 -8.07 10.79 -5.61
C TYR A 63 -8.17 10.31 -4.16
N LYS A 64 -8.84 11.07 -3.28
CA LYS A 64 -9.00 10.70 -1.86
C LYS A 64 -9.83 9.43 -1.69
N ALA A 65 -10.87 9.23 -2.51
CA ALA A 65 -11.67 8.01 -2.48
C ALA A 65 -10.83 6.78 -2.85
N HIS A 66 -10.00 6.85 -3.89
CA HIS A 66 -9.14 5.73 -4.28
C HIS A 66 -8.02 5.48 -3.25
N GLN A 67 -7.41 6.54 -2.68
CA GLN A 67 -6.48 6.41 -1.54
C GLN A 67 -7.09 5.68 -0.36
N LYS A 68 -8.34 6.02 -0.02
CA LYS A 68 -9.05 5.35 1.06
C LYS A 68 -9.26 3.87 0.75
N GLN A 69 -9.75 3.54 -0.45
CA GLN A 69 -9.96 2.14 -0.85
C GLN A 69 -8.67 1.32 -0.81
N TYR A 70 -7.57 1.84 -1.39
CA TYR A 70 -6.26 1.19 -1.36
C TYR A 70 -5.75 1.01 0.08
N GLY A 71 -5.90 2.04 0.91
CA GLY A 71 -5.52 2.02 2.33
C GLY A 71 -6.30 0.99 3.14
N GLU A 72 -7.62 0.91 2.96
CA GLU A 72 -8.49 -0.07 3.62
C GLU A 72 -8.13 -1.51 3.22
N GLU A 73 -7.89 -1.76 1.93
CA GLU A 73 -7.49 -3.08 1.46
C GLU A 73 -6.12 -3.50 1.98
N THR A 74 -5.11 -2.64 1.87
CA THR A 74 -3.75 -2.93 2.37
C THR A 74 -3.72 -3.12 3.88
N HIS A 75 -4.51 -2.34 4.62
CA HIS A 75 -4.67 -2.53 6.06
C HIS A 75 -5.28 -3.91 6.38
N LYS A 76 -6.35 -4.29 5.67
CA LYS A 76 -6.99 -5.60 5.84
C LYS A 76 -6.02 -6.75 5.53
N LEU A 77 -5.27 -6.67 4.43
CA LEU A 77 -4.28 -7.70 4.06
C LEU A 77 -3.17 -7.82 5.11
N HIS A 78 -2.72 -6.69 5.66
CA HIS A 78 -1.76 -6.68 6.76
C HIS A 78 -2.33 -7.33 8.03
N GLU A 79 -3.56 -7.00 8.42
CA GLU A 79 -4.22 -7.65 9.56
C GLU A 79 -4.39 -9.16 9.36
N GLU A 80 -4.80 -9.60 8.17
CA GLU A 80 -4.89 -11.03 7.85
C GLU A 80 -3.52 -11.72 7.94
N PHE A 81 -2.45 -11.09 7.45
CA PHE A 81 -1.09 -11.63 7.59
C PHE A 81 -0.70 -11.80 9.05
N VAL A 82 -0.91 -10.76 9.87
CA VAL A 82 -0.58 -10.76 11.30
C VAL A 82 -1.36 -11.83 12.06
N ASN A 83 -2.66 -11.94 11.79
CA ASN A 83 -3.52 -12.94 12.43
C ASN A 83 -3.14 -14.35 12.02
N ASP A 84 -3.00 -14.61 10.72
CA ASP A 84 -2.60 -15.93 10.22
C ASP A 84 -1.21 -16.31 10.77
N LEU A 85 -0.28 -15.36 10.92
CA LEU A 85 1.04 -15.57 11.55
C LEU A 85 0.92 -15.97 13.02
N PHE A 86 0.09 -15.28 13.80
CA PHE A 86 -0.10 -15.64 15.21
C PHE A 86 -0.75 -17.01 15.38
N GLU A 87 -1.70 -17.37 14.51
CA GLU A 87 -2.32 -18.69 14.48
C GLU A 87 -1.31 -19.78 14.11
N ASP A 88 -0.48 -19.56 13.08
CA ASP A 88 0.55 -20.50 12.61
C ASP A 88 1.53 -20.88 13.74
N TYR A 89 1.91 -19.89 14.55
CA TYR A 89 2.83 -20.08 15.67
C TYR A 89 2.15 -20.45 17.00
N GLY A 90 0.82 -20.51 17.05
CA GLY A 90 0.06 -20.83 18.27
C GLY A 90 0.15 -19.76 19.36
N VAL A 91 0.38 -18.49 19.00
CA VAL A 91 0.59 -17.37 19.94
C VAL A 91 -0.54 -16.34 19.95
N THR A 92 -1.69 -16.66 19.36
CA THR A 92 -2.86 -15.75 19.25
C THR A 92 -3.30 -15.16 20.59
N ASP A 93 -3.23 -15.91 21.68
CA ASP A 93 -3.62 -15.41 23.02
C ASP A 93 -2.45 -14.80 23.81
N ASN A 94 -1.23 -14.85 23.27
CA ASN A 94 -0.05 -14.37 23.97
C ASN A 94 -0.06 -12.83 24.03
N PRO A 95 -0.01 -12.19 25.21
CA PRO A 95 -0.08 -10.73 25.33
C PRO A 95 1.14 -10.01 24.72
N LYS A 96 2.25 -10.73 24.48
CA LYS A 96 3.47 -10.19 23.89
C LYS A 96 3.54 -10.35 22.36
N ARG A 97 2.59 -11.06 21.73
CA ARG A 97 2.61 -11.37 20.28
C ARG A 97 2.79 -10.13 19.39
N PHE A 98 2.08 -9.05 19.68
CA PHE A 98 2.18 -7.80 18.91
C PHE A 98 3.54 -7.11 19.09
N LYS A 99 4.15 -7.21 20.27
CA LYS A 99 5.49 -6.67 20.51
C LYS A 99 6.54 -7.49 19.76
N CYS A 100 6.41 -8.82 19.75
CA CYS A 100 7.24 -9.71 18.95
C CYS A 100 7.12 -9.39 17.45
N PHE A 101 5.89 -9.24 16.97
CA PHE A 101 5.62 -8.84 15.59
C PHE A 101 6.22 -7.49 15.25
N GLY A 102 6.07 -6.47 16.11
CA GLY A 102 6.65 -5.16 15.88
C GLY A 102 8.17 -5.21 15.68
N LEU A 103 8.88 -6.01 16.47
CA LEU A 103 10.32 -6.22 16.32
C LEU A 103 10.67 -6.96 15.02
N ALA A 104 9.89 -7.99 14.66
CA ALA A 104 10.08 -8.71 13.40
C ALA A 104 9.84 -7.79 12.19
N TRP A 105 8.81 -6.94 12.26
CA TRP A 105 8.51 -5.94 11.24
C TRP A 105 9.66 -4.95 11.08
N GLU A 106 10.13 -4.34 12.17
CA GLU A 106 11.28 -3.41 12.16
C GLU A 106 12.52 -4.01 11.48
N GLN A 107 12.77 -5.31 11.68
CA GLN A 107 13.95 -5.99 11.15
C GLN A 107 13.77 -6.50 9.71
N GLY A 108 12.55 -6.85 9.30
CA GLY A 108 12.32 -7.59 8.05
C GLY A 108 11.53 -6.87 6.96
N HIS A 109 10.68 -5.88 7.30
CA HIS A 109 9.69 -5.36 6.35
C HIS A 109 10.29 -4.72 5.09
N ALA A 110 11.53 -4.22 5.16
CA ALA A 110 12.25 -3.68 4.01
C ALA A 110 12.53 -4.74 2.91
N TYR A 111 12.52 -6.02 3.26
CA TYR A 111 12.76 -7.15 2.36
C TYR A 111 11.49 -7.97 2.08
N GLY A 112 10.31 -7.50 2.52
CA GLY A 112 9.03 -8.15 2.30
C GLY A 112 8.57 -9.04 3.45
N LEU A 113 7.38 -9.62 3.30
CA LEU A 113 6.68 -10.34 4.37
C LEU A 113 7.32 -11.69 4.72
N GLU A 114 8.01 -12.33 3.79
CA GLU A 114 8.77 -13.55 4.06
C GLU A 114 9.90 -13.29 5.07
N GLU A 115 10.60 -12.16 4.94
CA GLU A 115 11.63 -11.80 5.91
C GLU A 115 11.04 -11.42 7.27
N VAL A 116 9.86 -10.78 7.29
CA VAL A 116 9.13 -10.55 8.55
C VAL A 116 8.77 -11.87 9.21
N TYR A 117 8.31 -12.86 8.44
CA TYR A 117 8.04 -14.21 8.94
C TYR A 117 9.30 -14.84 9.55
N ASN A 118 10.43 -14.82 8.83
CA ASN A 118 11.70 -15.37 9.32
C ASN A 118 12.16 -14.68 10.62
N LYS A 119 12.05 -13.35 10.68
CA LYS A 119 12.39 -12.60 11.90
C LYS A 119 11.42 -12.88 13.04
N PHE A 120 10.16 -13.19 12.74
CA PHE A 120 9.20 -13.60 13.75
C PHE A 120 9.51 -15.00 14.29
N ASP A 121 9.87 -15.95 13.42
CA ASP A 121 10.33 -17.31 13.79
C ASP A 121 11.45 -17.27 14.84
N ASP A 122 12.47 -16.44 14.59
CA ASP A 122 13.59 -16.26 15.53
C ASP A 122 13.14 -15.69 16.90
N LEU A 123 12.17 -14.78 16.90
CA LEU A 123 11.78 -14.00 18.09
C LEU A 123 10.67 -14.67 18.90
N VAL A 124 9.81 -15.46 18.26
CA VAL A 124 8.60 -16.02 18.88
C VAL A 124 8.94 -17.03 19.98
N GLU A 125 10.10 -17.68 19.88
CA GLU A 125 10.64 -18.56 20.91
C GLU A 125 10.82 -17.86 22.27
N LEU A 126 11.02 -16.55 22.29
CA LEU A 126 11.14 -15.77 23.53
C LEU A 126 9.80 -15.55 24.25
N ILE A 127 8.68 -15.72 23.52
CA ILE A 127 7.34 -15.52 24.06
C ILE A 127 6.55 -16.81 24.20
N ARG A 128 6.94 -17.88 23.50
CA ARG A 128 6.45 -19.23 23.74
C ARG A 128 6.85 -19.64 25.15
N THR A 129 5.87 -19.87 26.02
CA THR A 129 6.10 -20.34 27.38
C THR A 129 6.59 -21.79 27.33
N LEU A 130 7.65 -22.09 28.10
CA LEU A 130 8.34 -23.39 28.23
C LEU A 130 7.48 -24.56 28.75
N ASP A 131 6.14 -24.47 28.70
CA ASP A 131 5.24 -25.50 29.21
C ASP A 131 4.66 -26.42 28.11
N GLU A 132 5.10 -26.28 26.86
CA GLU A 132 4.89 -27.32 25.84
C GLU A 132 6.19 -28.10 25.65
N PRO A 133 6.15 -29.45 25.70
CA PRO A 133 7.34 -30.26 25.55
C PRO A 133 7.94 -29.94 24.19
N ALA A 134 9.21 -29.52 24.20
CA ALA A 134 10.03 -29.44 23.01
C ALA A 134 9.76 -30.69 22.17
N GLN A 135 9.14 -30.51 21.00
CA GLN A 135 9.02 -31.60 20.03
C GLN A 135 10.42 -31.83 19.46
N GLY A 136 11.25 -32.50 20.24
CA GLY A 136 12.44 -33.15 19.76
C GLY A 136 12.01 -34.40 19.00
N THR A 137 12.23 -34.41 17.70
CA THR A 137 13.18 -35.30 17.02
C THR A 137 13.23 -34.98 15.53
#